data_AF-A0A517S9E1-F1
#
_entry.id   AF-A0A517S9E1-F1
#
_cell.length_a   1.000
_cell.length_b   1.000
_cell.length_c   1.000
_cell.angle_alpha   90.00
_cell.angle_beta   90.00
_cell.angle_gamma   90.00
#
_symmetry.space_group_name_H-M   'P 1'
#
loop_
_entity.id
_entity.type
_entity.pdbx_description
1 polymer ?
#
loop_
_entity_poly.entity_id
_entity_poly.type
_entity_poly.pdbx_seq_one_letter_code
_entity_poly.pdbx_strand_id
1 'polypeptide(L)'
;MSLRAFTTLSAVVLALGTASLLPAQNFPGKPANPGRQEMSNSYRSRGSFSNGYRPSMTYSYQQSARSHAQALSSQGQTVKQLDPQTAREHVAEVKKNVESSKKELAKIDQTAAKNAEIVQHIDAMKKHYEAAEKCCVDAEKHITDDPKEAELASCCADMDKHLAAAEAEHKKLMELLHIELPKPAAK
;
A
#
# COMPACT_ATOMS: atom_id res chain seq x y z
N MET A 1 1.32 -77.12 17.46
CA MET A 1 1.90 -77.64 18.73
C MET A 1 3.35 -77.17 18.81
N SER A 2 3.74 -76.64 19.98
CA SER A 2 5.09 -76.30 20.47
C SER A 2 5.91 -75.23 19.72
N LEU A 3 6.19 -74.02 20.24
CA LEU A 3 6.91 -73.52 21.45
C LEU A 3 8.43 -73.39 21.32
N ARG A 4 8.88 -72.18 21.70
CA ARG A 4 10.23 -71.66 22.04
C ARG A 4 11.08 -71.17 20.86
N ALA A 5 11.92 -70.15 20.97
CA ALA A 5 12.06 -68.94 21.80
C ALA A 5 13.31 -68.27 21.21
N PHE A 6 13.41 -66.94 21.11
CA PHE A 6 14.66 -66.20 21.37
C PHE A 6 14.37 -64.70 21.45
N THR A 7 14.83 -64.12 22.55
CA THR A 7 14.90 -62.71 22.92
C THR A 7 15.91 -61.96 22.05
N THR A 8 15.63 -60.68 21.74
CA THR A 8 16.65 -59.62 21.71
C THR A 8 15.98 -58.25 21.78
N LEU A 9 16.46 -57.43 22.71
CA LEU A 9 16.10 -56.02 22.88
C LEU A 9 16.46 -55.23 21.61
N SER A 10 15.63 -54.25 21.25
CA SER A 10 16.12 -53.07 20.53
C SER A 10 15.33 -51.83 20.96
N ALA A 11 16.12 -50.80 21.20
CA ALA A 11 15.80 -49.62 21.97
C ALA A 11 14.83 -48.68 21.24
N VAL A 12 13.94 -48.10 22.04
CA VAL A 12 13.18 -46.90 21.70
C VAL A 12 14.15 -45.72 21.66
N VAL A 13 14.23 -45.05 20.52
CA VAL A 13 14.73 -43.67 20.44
C VAL A 13 13.64 -42.84 19.77
N LEU A 14 12.87 -42.14 20.60
CA LEU A 14 12.05 -41.01 20.15
C LEU A 14 12.99 -39.92 19.63
N ALA A 15 13.04 -39.75 18.32
CA ALA A 15 13.61 -38.55 17.71
C ALA A 15 12.61 -37.40 17.86
N LEU A 16 12.70 -36.70 18.99
CA LEU A 16 12.17 -35.33 19.17
C LEU A 16 13.02 -34.40 18.30
N GLY A 17 12.61 -34.25 17.04
CA GLY A 17 13.14 -33.26 16.11
C GLY A 17 12.68 -31.86 16.54
N THR A 18 13.64 -31.09 17.02
CA THR A 18 13.58 -29.75 17.60
C THR A 18 12.74 -28.75 16.80
N ALA A 19 11.72 -28.19 17.46
CA ALA A 19 11.17 -26.89 17.09
C ALA A 19 12.31 -25.86 17.13
N SER A 20 12.54 -25.18 16.01
CA SER A 20 13.47 -24.07 15.90
C SER A 20 13.03 -22.93 16.83
N LEU A 21 13.56 -22.92 18.05
CA LEU A 21 13.55 -21.78 18.96
C LEU A 21 14.52 -20.74 18.40
N LEU A 22 14.04 -19.90 17.49
CA LEU A 22 14.70 -18.62 17.25
C LEU A 22 14.48 -17.75 18.50
N PRO A 23 15.53 -17.20 19.13
CA PRO A 23 15.37 -16.27 20.23
C PRO A 23 14.66 -15.01 19.70
N ALA A 24 13.59 -14.61 20.38
CA ALA A 24 12.95 -13.33 20.17
C ALA A 24 14.03 -12.24 20.32
N GLN A 25 14.39 -11.59 19.20
CA GLN A 25 15.29 -10.45 19.22
C GLN A 25 14.59 -9.31 19.97
N ASN A 26 15.01 -9.09 21.21
CA ASN A 26 14.65 -7.94 22.01
C ASN A 26 15.24 -6.68 21.35
N PHE A 27 14.42 -5.98 20.57
CA PHE A 27 14.72 -4.61 20.16
C PHE A 27 14.56 -3.68 21.36
N PRO A 28 15.58 -2.87 21.73
CA PRO A 28 15.47 -1.93 22.82
C PRO A 28 14.67 -0.71 22.34
N GLY A 29 13.36 -0.76 22.51
CA GLY A 29 12.43 0.33 22.27
C GLY A 29 11.42 0.42 23.40
N LYS A 30 11.07 1.66 23.80
CA LYS A 30 10.16 2.06 24.89
C LYS A 30 9.05 1.04 25.22
N PRO A 31 8.68 0.87 26.51
CA PRO A 31 7.66 -0.10 26.92
C PRO A 31 6.40 0.08 26.09
N ALA A 32 5.96 -1.01 25.45
CA ALA A 32 4.80 -1.01 24.59
C ALA A 32 3.58 -0.56 25.41
N ASN A 33 2.92 0.50 24.96
CA ASN A 33 1.59 0.88 25.46
C ASN A 33 0.70 -0.37 25.46
N PRO A 34 -0.03 -0.72 26.53
CA PRO A 34 -0.84 -1.94 26.59
C PRO A 34 -1.79 -2.09 25.39
N GLY A 35 -2.39 -1.00 24.92
CA GLY A 35 -3.21 -1.00 23.70
C GLY A 35 -2.44 -1.35 22.42
N ARG A 36 -1.13 -1.08 22.36
CA ARG A 36 -0.22 -1.43 21.24
C ARG A 36 0.02 -2.94 21.17
N GLN A 37 0.14 -3.59 22.32
CA GLN A 37 0.42 -5.02 22.39
C GLN A 37 -0.84 -5.84 22.10
N GLU A 38 -1.99 -5.39 22.59
CA GLU A 38 -3.30 -5.98 22.29
C GLU A 38 -3.65 -5.89 20.81
N MET A 39 -3.38 -4.74 20.17
CA MET A 39 -3.62 -4.57 18.74
C MET A 39 -2.74 -5.50 17.91
N SER A 40 -1.43 -5.53 18.18
CA SER A 40 -0.48 -6.46 17.55
C SER A 40 -0.87 -7.93 17.75
N ASN A 41 -1.31 -8.31 18.95
CA ASN A 41 -1.74 -9.66 19.26
C ASN A 41 -3.07 -10.04 18.60
N SER A 42 -4.00 -9.09 18.47
CA SER A 42 -5.28 -9.27 17.75
C SER A 42 -5.07 -9.46 16.24
N TYR A 43 -4.03 -8.85 15.67
CA TYR A 43 -3.64 -9.03 14.27
C TYR A 43 -2.95 -10.39 14.05
N ARG A 44 -2.13 -10.84 15.01
CA ARG A 44 -1.45 -12.16 14.94
C ARG A 44 -2.40 -13.34 15.14
N SER A 45 -3.39 -13.24 16.03
CA SER A 45 -4.26 -14.37 16.42
C SER A 45 -5.32 -14.76 15.38
N ARG A 46 -5.56 -13.91 14.37
CA ARG A 46 -6.60 -14.11 13.35
C ARG A 46 -6.11 -14.77 12.05
N GLY A 47 -4.85 -15.22 11.99
CA GLY A 47 -4.32 -15.95 10.82
C GLY A 47 -4.43 -15.18 9.50
N SER A 48 -4.07 -13.89 9.53
CA SER A 48 -4.62 -12.93 8.58
C SER A 48 -3.96 -12.92 7.18
N PHE A 49 -4.78 -13.16 6.16
CA PHE A 49 -4.64 -12.64 4.79
C PHE A 49 -4.66 -11.08 4.70
N SER A 50 -4.52 -10.35 5.82
CA SER A 50 -4.57 -8.88 5.94
C SER A 50 -3.34 -8.25 6.62
N ASN A 51 -2.21 -8.96 6.69
CA ASN A 51 -0.95 -8.56 7.34
C ASN A 51 -0.20 -7.44 6.57
N GLY A 52 -0.87 -6.32 6.30
CA GLY A 52 -0.38 -5.21 5.49
C GLY A 52 -0.70 -5.31 4.00
N TYR A 53 -1.30 -6.41 3.53
CA TYR A 53 -1.67 -6.56 2.11
C TYR A 53 -2.52 -5.39 1.59
N ARG A 54 -3.60 -5.01 2.29
CA ARG A 54 -4.50 -3.94 1.81
C ARG A 54 -3.79 -2.57 1.78
N PRO A 55 -3.12 -2.12 2.85
CA PRO A 55 -2.27 -0.93 2.78
C PRO A 55 -1.20 -1.00 1.68
N SER A 56 -0.47 -2.12 1.55
CA SER A 56 0.53 -2.31 0.50
C SER A 56 -0.06 -2.28 -0.91
N MET A 57 -1.24 -2.85 -1.14
CA MET A 57 -1.90 -2.80 -2.45
C MET A 57 -2.43 -1.40 -2.76
N THR A 58 -3.04 -0.72 -1.78
CA THR A 58 -3.37 0.70 -1.92
C THR A 58 -2.13 1.49 -2.32
N TYR A 59 -0.96 1.18 -1.74
CA TYR A 59 0.28 1.90 -2.01
C TYR A 59 0.78 1.61 -3.43
N SER A 60 0.76 0.34 -3.86
CA SER A 60 1.16 -0.05 -5.21
C SER A 60 0.32 0.63 -6.29
N TYR A 61 -1.01 0.62 -6.16
CA TYR A 61 -1.88 1.32 -7.11
C TYR A 61 -1.63 2.81 -7.12
N GLN A 62 -1.46 3.41 -5.94
CA GLN A 62 -1.16 4.82 -5.82
C GLN A 62 0.18 5.21 -6.47
N GLN A 63 1.23 4.40 -6.28
CA GLN A 63 2.54 4.61 -6.93
C GLN A 63 2.44 4.51 -8.45
N SER A 64 1.63 3.59 -8.96
CA SER A 64 1.34 3.47 -10.39
C SER A 64 0.66 4.75 -10.91
N ALA A 65 -0.41 5.21 -10.25
CA ALA A 65 -1.06 6.48 -10.58
C ALA A 65 -0.07 7.66 -10.57
N ARG A 66 0.75 7.76 -9.51
CA ARG A 66 1.75 8.84 -9.41
C ARG A 66 2.78 8.78 -10.54
N SER A 67 3.26 7.59 -10.91
CA SER A 67 4.22 7.43 -11.99
C SER A 67 3.68 7.95 -13.31
N HIS A 68 2.42 7.67 -13.63
CA HIS A 68 1.76 8.21 -14.83
C HIS A 68 1.56 9.73 -14.76
N ALA A 69 1.14 10.27 -13.62
CA ALA A 69 0.97 11.72 -13.43
C ALA A 69 2.30 12.49 -13.51
N GLN A 70 3.35 11.94 -12.90
CA GLN A 70 4.70 12.52 -12.93
C GLN A 70 5.28 12.52 -14.35
N ALA A 71 5.06 11.45 -15.13
CA ALA A 71 5.46 11.41 -16.54
C ALA A 71 4.82 12.55 -17.33
N LEU A 72 3.51 12.75 -17.17
CA LEU A 72 2.79 13.85 -17.82
C LEU A 72 3.25 15.23 -17.33
N SER A 73 3.43 15.41 -16.03
CA SER A 73 3.89 16.68 -15.46
C SER A 73 5.29 17.05 -15.96
N SER A 74 6.22 16.10 -15.94
CA SER A 74 7.60 16.29 -16.42
C SER A 74 7.62 16.61 -17.92
N GLN A 75 6.81 15.93 -18.71
CA GLN A 75 6.74 16.17 -20.14
C GLN A 75 6.11 17.55 -20.43
N GLY A 76 5.01 17.90 -19.76
CA GLY A 76 4.37 19.22 -19.90
C GLY A 76 5.32 20.37 -19.55
N GLN A 77 6.19 20.20 -18.56
CA GLN A 77 7.23 21.18 -18.22
C GLN A 77 8.34 21.29 -19.28
N THR A 78 8.69 20.18 -19.94
CA THR A 78 9.84 20.11 -20.84
C THR A 78 9.50 20.53 -22.27
N VAL A 79 8.44 19.94 -22.84
CA VAL A 79 8.12 20.12 -24.27
C VAL A 79 7.00 21.14 -24.50
N LYS A 80 6.33 21.62 -23.43
CA LYS A 80 5.19 22.56 -23.43
C LYS A 80 3.93 22.09 -24.15
N GLN A 81 4.07 21.19 -25.12
CA GLN A 81 2.98 20.56 -25.86
C GLN A 81 2.99 19.05 -25.57
N LEU A 82 1.94 18.58 -24.89
CA LEU A 82 1.70 17.17 -24.66
C LEU A 82 0.96 16.58 -25.86
N ASP A 83 1.42 15.43 -26.35
CA ASP A 83 0.67 14.67 -27.34
C ASP A 83 -0.71 14.27 -26.76
N PRO A 84 -1.85 14.66 -27.38
CA PRO A 84 -3.17 14.45 -26.80
C PRO A 84 -3.54 12.98 -26.61
N GLN A 85 -3.05 12.09 -27.47
CA GLN A 85 -3.29 10.65 -27.33
C GLN A 85 -2.54 10.10 -26.12
N THR A 86 -1.25 10.40 -26.00
CA THR A 86 -0.40 10.02 -24.86
C THR A 86 -0.97 10.58 -23.56
N ALA A 87 -1.37 11.85 -23.55
CA ALA A 87 -2.01 12.47 -22.39
C ALA A 87 -3.26 11.71 -21.95
N ARG A 88 -4.12 11.32 -22.90
CA ARG A 88 -5.34 10.56 -22.64
C ARG A 88 -5.06 9.18 -22.05
N GLU A 89 -4.09 8.45 -22.60
CA GLU A 89 -3.70 7.11 -22.13
C GLU A 89 -3.20 7.16 -20.68
N HIS A 90 -2.32 8.11 -20.37
CA HIS A 90 -1.81 8.28 -19.02
C HIS A 90 -2.89 8.75 -18.04
N VAL A 91 -3.75 9.71 -18.42
CA VAL A 91 -4.86 10.17 -17.58
C VAL A 91 -5.83 9.01 -17.26
N ALA A 92 -6.11 8.15 -18.24
CA ALA A 92 -6.94 6.96 -18.03
C ALA A 92 -6.32 5.97 -17.03
N GLU A 93 -5.01 5.71 -17.12
CA GLU A 93 -4.32 4.87 -16.15
C GLU A 93 -4.28 5.51 -14.75
N VAL A 94 -4.11 6.84 -14.64
CA VAL A 94 -4.24 7.52 -13.34
C VAL A 94 -5.62 7.27 -12.74
N LYS A 95 -6.71 7.50 -13.49
CA LYS A 95 -8.09 7.30 -13.01
C LYS A 95 -8.30 5.87 -12.50
N LYS A 96 -7.91 4.87 -13.30
CA LYS A 96 -8.04 3.44 -12.95
C LYS A 96 -7.27 3.06 -11.69
N ASN A 97 -6.05 3.56 -11.54
CA ASN A 97 -5.21 3.28 -10.38
C ASN A 97 -5.67 4.03 -9.13
N VAL A 98 -6.17 5.27 -9.26
CA VAL A 98 -6.80 6.00 -8.14
C VAL A 98 -8.07 5.28 -7.68
N GLU A 99 -8.93 4.84 -8.60
CA GLU A 99 -10.13 4.07 -8.26
C GLU A 99 -9.77 2.76 -7.53
N SER A 100 -8.77 2.04 -8.03
CA SER A 100 -8.28 0.81 -7.40
C SER A 100 -7.71 1.07 -5.99
N SER A 101 -6.96 2.17 -5.83
CA SER A 101 -6.45 2.63 -4.52
C SER A 101 -7.60 2.93 -3.56
N LYS A 102 -8.64 3.65 -4.00
CA LYS A 102 -9.84 3.94 -3.20
C LYS A 102 -10.57 2.66 -2.77
N LYS A 103 -10.73 1.70 -3.68
CA LYS A 103 -11.36 0.39 -3.40
C LYS A 103 -10.61 -0.38 -2.31
N GLU A 104 -9.28 -0.37 -2.34
CA GLU A 104 -8.47 -1.03 -1.31
C GLU A 104 -8.46 -0.24 0.01
N LEU A 105 -8.37 1.10 -0.06
CA LEU A 105 -8.42 1.99 1.10
C LEU A 105 -9.74 1.86 1.89
N ALA A 106 -10.87 1.77 1.20
CA ALA A 106 -12.18 1.57 1.83
C ALA A 106 -12.28 0.25 2.63
N LYS A 107 -11.47 -0.76 2.28
CA LYS A 107 -11.40 -2.04 3.01
C LYS A 107 -10.55 -1.93 4.29
N ILE A 108 -9.63 -0.95 4.35
CA ILE A 108 -8.85 -0.64 5.56
C ILE A 108 -9.76 0.03 6.60
N ASP A 109 -10.67 0.90 6.14
CA ASP A 109 -11.59 1.71 6.96
C ASP A 109 -12.44 0.86 7.93
N GLN A 110 -12.99 -0.27 7.46
CA GLN A 110 -13.79 -1.19 8.29
C GLN A 110 -13.01 -1.81 9.46
N THR A 111 -11.69 -1.89 9.36
CA THR A 111 -10.81 -2.43 10.40
C THR A 111 -10.21 -1.31 11.26
N ALA A 112 -10.07 -0.11 10.70
CA ALA A 112 -9.43 1.06 11.30
C ALA A 112 -10.35 1.92 12.18
N ALA A 113 -11.67 1.76 12.10
CA ALA A 113 -12.70 2.59 12.75
C ALA A 113 -12.59 2.77 14.28
N LYS A 114 -11.60 2.18 14.94
CA LYS A 114 -11.32 2.30 16.37
C LYS A 114 -10.15 3.24 16.70
N ASN A 115 -9.39 3.72 15.71
CA ASN A 115 -8.26 4.63 15.91
C ASN A 115 -8.45 5.94 15.11
N ALA A 116 -8.67 7.03 15.82
CA ALA A 116 -8.94 8.35 15.24
C ALA A 116 -7.80 8.88 14.35
N GLU A 117 -6.54 8.58 14.71
CA GLU A 117 -5.37 9.03 13.94
C GLU A 117 -5.28 8.28 12.60
N ILE A 118 -5.59 6.98 12.58
CA ILE A 118 -5.65 6.20 11.35
C ILE A 118 -6.77 6.72 10.43
N VAL A 119 -7.95 6.99 10.98
CA VAL A 119 -9.09 7.54 10.23
C VAL A 119 -8.73 8.90 9.61
N GLN A 120 -8.04 9.77 10.34
CA GLN A 120 -7.60 11.07 9.84
C GLN A 120 -6.72 10.95 8.58
N HIS A 121 -5.74 10.05 8.58
CA HIS A 121 -4.87 9.83 7.41
C HIS A 121 -5.64 9.20 6.24
N ILE A 122 -6.53 8.25 6.51
CA ILE A 122 -7.40 7.65 5.47
C ILE A 122 -8.27 8.72 4.80
N ASP A 123 -8.90 9.61 5.58
CA ASP A 123 -9.76 10.66 5.04
C ASP A 123 -8.95 11.72 4.28
N ALA A 124 -7.73 12.04 4.73
CA ALA A 124 -6.83 12.91 3.98
C ALA A 124 -6.45 12.30 2.62
N MET A 125 -6.14 10.99 2.58
CA MET A 125 -5.89 10.28 1.33
C MET A 125 -7.10 10.33 0.38
N LYS A 126 -8.31 10.07 0.88
CA LYS A 126 -9.55 10.17 0.08
C LYS A 126 -9.73 11.55 -0.55
N LYS A 127 -9.53 12.62 0.22
CA LYS A 127 -9.60 14.01 -0.29
C LYS A 127 -8.59 14.28 -1.40
N HIS A 128 -7.36 13.79 -1.25
CA HIS A 128 -6.34 13.93 -2.29
C HIS A 128 -6.66 13.11 -3.54
N TYR A 129 -7.24 11.91 -3.39
CA TYR A 129 -7.71 11.14 -4.54
C TYR A 129 -8.85 11.81 -5.29
N GLU A 130 -9.84 12.38 -4.58
CA GLU A 130 -10.91 13.15 -5.21
C GLU A 130 -10.40 14.38 -5.95
N ALA A 131 -9.40 15.07 -5.40
CA ALA A 131 -8.76 16.20 -6.06
C ALA A 131 -8.01 15.76 -7.33
N ALA A 132 -7.26 14.64 -7.27
CA ALA A 132 -6.59 14.07 -8.44
C ALA A 132 -7.61 13.63 -9.52
N GLU A 133 -8.74 13.02 -9.14
CA GLU A 133 -9.81 12.66 -10.07
C GLU A 133 -10.40 13.89 -10.77
N LYS A 134 -10.59 15.01 -10.07
CA LYS A 134 -11.01 16.28 -10.68
C LYS A 134 -9.99 16.77 -11.71
N CYS A 135 -8.70 16.74 -11.37
CA CYS A 135 -7.64 17.07 -12.32
C CYS A 135 -7.66 16.17 -13.56
N CYS A 136 -7.97 14.87 -13.41
CA CYS A 136 -8.12 13.97 -14.54
C CYS A 136 -9.31 14.35 -15.44
N VAL A 137 -10.46 14.70 -14.86
CA VAL A 137 -11.64 15.14 -15.61
C VAL A 137 -11.36 16.44 -16.37
N ASP A 138 -10.69 17.41 -15.74
CA ASP A 138 -10.36 18.67 -16.39
C ASP A 138 -9.28 18.48 -17.47
N ALA A 139 -8.28 17.61 -17.23
CA ALA A 139 -7.32 17.21 -18.26
C ALA A 139 -8.00 16.57 -19.47
N GLU A 140 -8.98 15.67 -19.26
CA GLU A 140 -9.76 15.07 -20.35
C GLU A 140 -10.49 16.13 -21.19
N LYS A 141 -11.12 17.13 -20.56
CA LYS A 141 -11.76 18.26 -21.28
C LYS A 141 -10.76 19.06 -22.11
N HIS A 142 -9.57 19.33 -21.53
CA HIS A 142 -8.51 20.04 -22.25
C HIS A 142 -7.86 19.20 -23.37
N ILE A 143 -8.10 17.89 -23.38
CA ILE A 143 -7.67 17.00 -24.47
C ILE A 143 -8.75 16.92 -25.57
N THR A 144 -10.03 16.93 -25.22
CA THR A 144 -11.14 16.68 -26.18
C THR A 144 -11.84 17.93 -26.70
N ASP A 145 -12.15 18.87 -25.81
CA ASP A 145 -13.18 19.88 -26.05
C ASP A 145 -12.57 21.26 -26.33
N ASP A 146 -11.45 21.58 -25.66
CA ASP A 146 -10.76 22.86 -25.75
C ASP A 146 -9.25 22.66 -25.55
N PRO A 147 -8.51 22.32 -26.62
CA PRO A 147 -7.07 22.06 -26.58
C PRO A 147 -6.29 23.26 -26.07
N LYS A 148 -6.04 23.23 -24.77
CA LYS A 148 -5.41 24.30 -23.99
C LYS A 148 -4.19 23.73 -23.30
N GLU A 149 -3.07 23.82 -23.99
CA GLU A 149 -1.83 23.12 -23.61
C GLU A 149 -1.30 23.56 -22.24
N ALA A 150 -1.38 24.85 -21.92
CA ALA A 150 -0.94 25.38 -20.64
C ALA A 150 -1.83 24.87 -19.49
N GLU A 151 -3.14 24.81 -19.72
CA GLU A 151 -4.12 24.31 -18.77
C GLU A 151 -4.00 22.81 -18.59
N LEU A 152 -3.79 22.04 -19.66
CA LEU A 152 -3.49 20.60 -19.59
C LEU A 152 -2.23 20.34 -18.76
N ALA A 153 -1.13 21.07 -19.03
CA ALA A 153 0.11 20.94 -18.27
C ALA A 153 -0.11 21.30 -16.79
N SER A 154 -0.92 22.32 -16.49
CA SER A 154 -1.31 22.68 -15.13
C SER A 154 -2.10 21.56 -14.45
N CYS A 155 -3.09 20.97 -15.13
CA CYS A 155 -3.86 19.84 -14.62
C CYS A 155 -2.97 18.64 -14.30
N CYS A 156 -2.00 18.32 -15.16
CA CYS A 156 -1.04 17.24 -14.93
C CYS A 156 -0.13 17.51 -13.72
N ALA A 157 0.30 18.76 -13.52
CA ALA A 157 1.10 19.15 -12.36
C ALA A 157 0.31 19.09 -11.05
N ASP A 158 -0.94 19.58 -11.04
CA ASP A 158 -1.81 19.51 -9.87
C ASP A 158 -2.19 18.06 -9.51
N MET A 159 -2.37 17.22 -10.53
CA MET A 159 -2.60 15.79 -10.36
C MET A 159 -1.43 15.10 -9.63
N ASP A 160 -0.18 15.31 -10.08
CA ASP A 160 1.00 14.76 -9.40
C ASP A 160 1.12 15.32 -7.97
N LYS A 161 0.90 16.62 -7.78
CA LYS A 161 0.90 17.25 -6.44
C LYS A 161 -0.08 16.58 -5.48
N HIS A 162 -1.31 16.30 -5.92
CA HIS A 162 -2.30 15.61 -5.09
C HIS A 162 -1.92 14.16 -4.80
N LEU A 163 -1.40 13.42 -5.79
CA LEU A 163 -0.95 12.04 -5.59
C LEU A 163 0.29 11.94 -4.68
N ALA A 164 1.19 12.91 -4.75
CA ALA A 164 2.33 13.04 -3.84
C ALA A 164 1.89 13.36 -2.40
N ALA A 165 0.88 14.22 -2.23
CA ALA A 165 0.31 14.50 -0.91
C ALA A 165 -0.40 13.26 -0.32
N ALA A 166 -1.18 12.53 -1.14
CA ALA A 166 -1.73 11.24 -0.74
C ALA A 166 -0.63 10.25 -0.32
N GLU A 167 0.57 10.32 -0.93
CA GLU A 167 1.67 9.40 -0.62
C GLU A 167 2.29 9.73 0.73
N ALA A 168 2.44 11.01 1.04
CA ALA A 168 2.88 11.44 2.35
C ALA A 168 1.92 10.94 3.45
N GLU A 169 0.61 11.04 3.23
CA GLU A 169 -0.39 10.52 4.18
C GLU A 169 -0.35 8.99 4.27
N HIS A 170 -0.16 8.30 3.15
CA HIS A 170 -0.03 6.85 3.15
C HIS A 170 1.22 6.39 3.92
N LYS A 171 2.37 7.07 3.77
CA LYS A 171 3.57 6.74 4.54
C LYS A 171 3.32 6.81 6.05
N LYS A 172 2.65 7.87 6.52
CA LYS A 172 2.24 8.02 7.92
C LYS A 172 1.31 6.88 8.36
N LEU A 173 0.33 6.52 7.52
CA LEU A 173 -0.56 5.39 7.75
C LEU A 173 0.23 4.07 7.92
N MET A 174 1.20 3.81 7.05
CA MET A 174 2.03 2.60 7.13
C MET A 174 2.89 2.55 8.40
N GLU A 175 3.46 3.70 8.81
CA GLU A 175 4.22 3.83 10.05
C GLU A 175 3.35 3.53 11.28
N LEU A 176 2.13 4.09 11.34
CA LEU A 176 1.15 3.84 12.40
C LEU A 176 0.70 2.38 12.46
N LEU A 177 0.55 1.75 11.30
CA LEU A 177 0.21 0.33 11.18
C LEU A 177 1.42 -0.59 11.39
N HIS A 178 2.63 -0.03 11.56
CA HIS A 178 3.89 -0.77 11.66
C HIS A 178 4.12 -1.73 10.47
N ILE A 179 3.76 -1.30 9.26
CA ILE A 179 3.99 -2.06 8.03
C ILE A 179 5.21 -1.47 7.33
N GLU A 180 6.21 -2.30 7.08
CA GLU A 180 7.36 -1.89 6.28
C GLU A 180 6.94 -1.70 4.81
N LEU A 181 7.20 -0.51 4.26
CA LEU A 181 7.04 -0.26 2.84
C LEU A 181 8.10 -1.06 2.06
N PRO A 182 7.77 -1.58 0.86
CA PRO A 182 8.76 -2.21 -0.01
C PRO A 182 9.92 -1.23 -0.22
N LYS A 183 11.14 -1.59 0.20
CA LYS A 183 12.32 -0.80 -0.13
C LYS A 183 12.49 -0.84 -1.65
N PRO A 184 12.77 0.30 -2.32
CA PRO A 184 13.16 0.26 -3.72
C PRO A 184 14.37 -0.67 -3.86
N ALA A 185 14.35 -1.54 -4.87
CA ALA A 185 15.47 -2.44 -5.13
C ALA A 185 16.76 -1.62 -5.18
N ALA A 186 17.78 -2.04 -4.42
CA ALA A 186 19.08 -1.40 -4.43
C ALA A 186 19.58 -1.37 -5.88
N LYS A 187 19.95 -0.17 -6.35
CA LYS A 187 20.54 0.03 -7.68
C LYS A 187 21.94 -0.54 -7.75
#